data_AF-A0A523U466-F1
#
_entry.id   AF-A0A523U466-F1
#
_cell.length_a   1.000
_cell.length_b   1.000
_cell.length_c   1.000
_cell.angle_alpha   90.00
_cell.angle_beta   90.00
_cell.angle_gamma   90.00
#
_symmetry.space_group_name_H-M   'P 1'
#
loop_
_entity.id
_entity.type
_entity.pdbx_description
1 polymer ?
#
loop_
_entity_poly.entity_id
_entity_poly.type
_entity_poly.pdbx_seq_one_letter_code
_entity_poly.pdbx_strand_id
1 'polypeptide(L)'
;MIASSLKQAIALDQYPEPIAAGIRESVFAIVSHLDTIVKDPEDLESRAQLNRLFWPLASRIAESRVALASGTRLNFSRSEMMLINFGYIDGRIFSGTEADLDEIIDDIAWPPEMPDVEFIYLTEWAEKRYMKLIKVPQMHLLGHELASARQTLRKCTEEFESLCRARAITAGSGAEAKKYLSTVEQIDDILPLYTVIATKLRTASLRPDEYRGYRNMKNVLGKLEDDRDRFIRGRDGSVKLRHIDRKTTFALLKIPKYEMEIDRLDKEIRSLMQRRKEITTDVKQQAVRDEVNLCRRLLRSASGISLEAFPHTYLSSPPAFTKARVAETVRQVLMYDHVLKHMISDGSCDPLRFVFLPGRGNAFYDVSSKAAFVPVLAYSADPVEPLVRAIGHFRLVQTAGLIQSYHELSHISKYRSRFVLRRTFTRDYWHWFDREARGFRKLSRNVRAWFAEHVFRPLNEEEVAQ
;
A
#
# COMPACT_ATOMS: atom_id res chain seq x y z
N MET A 1 12.41 -15.19 25.91
CA MET A 1 13.44 -14.42 26.65
C MET A 1 13.61 -13.07 25.99
N ILE A 2 13.00 -12.04 26.56
CA ILE A 2 13.25 -10.65 26.17
C ILE A 2 14.54 -10.24 26.86
N ALA A 3 15.50 -9.72 26.09
CA ALA A 3 16.76 -9.24 26.64
C ALA A 3 16.49 -8.18 27.72
N SER A 4 17.13 -8.29 28.88
CA SER A 4 16.84 -7.42 30.03
C SER A 4 17.32 -5.97 29.84
N SER A 5 18.13 -5.71 28.81
CA SER A 5 18.65 -4.37 28.50
C SER A 5 18.91 -4.17 27.00
N LEU A 6 18.91 -2.91 26.56
CA LEU A 6 19.28 -2.47 25.21
C LEU A 6 20.62 -3.05 24.72
N LYS A 7 21.60 -3.20 25.64
CA LYS A 7 22.93 -3.75 25.35
C LYS A 7 22.88 -5.21 24.91
N GLN A 8 21.94 -5.97 25.44
CA GLN A 8 21.71 -7.37 25.07
C GLN A 8 20.73 -7.50 23.91
N ALA A 9 19.87 -6.50 23.71
CA ALA A 9 18.77 -6.54 22.75
C ALA A 9 19.25 -6.33 21.30
N ILE A 10 20.12 -5.35 21.04
CA ILE A 10 20.60 -5.09 19.67
C ILE A 10 21.72 -6.08 19.34
N ALA A 11 21.45 -7.00 18.40
CA ALA A 11 22.42 -7.96 17.88
C ALA A 11 23.50 -7.23 17.03
N LEU A 12 24.49 -6.64 17.72
CA LEU A 12 25.56 -5.84 17.10
C LEU A 12 26.42 -6.65 16.12
N ASP A 13 26.49 -7.96 16.31
CA ASP A 13 27.16 -8.93 15.43
C ASP A 13 26.55 -8.99 14.02
N GLN A 14 25.30 -8.52 13.85
CA GLN A 14 24.65 -8.42 12.54
C GLN A 14 25.10 -7.21 11.72
N TYR A 15 25.92 -6.31 12.31
CA TYR A 15 26.35 -5.06 11.68
C TYR A 15 27.85 -5.07 11.35
N PRO A 16 28.27 -4.53 10.19
CA PRO A 16 29.68 -4.28 9.89
C PRO A 16 30.32 -3.31 10.89
N GLU A 17 31.61 -3.49 11.19
CA GLU A 17 32.32 -2.78 12.29
C GLU A 17 32.23 -1.24 12.33
N PRO A 18 32.19 -0.45 11.24
CA PRO A 18 31.96 1.00 11.39
C PRO A 18 30.53 1.33 11.82
N ILE A 19 29.55 0.53 11.38
CA ILE A 19 28.14 0.70 11.75
C ILE A 19 27.90 0.22 13.18
N ALA A 20 28.42 -0.97 13.50
CA ALA A 20 28.30 -1.56 14.83
C ALA A 20 28.91 -0.65 15.90
N ALA A 21 30.08 -0.05 15.64
CA ALA A 21 30.71 0.90 16.55
C ALA A 21 29.84 2.13 16.81
N GLY A 22 29.25 2.73 15.76
CA GLY A 22 28.35 3.86 15.91
C GLY A 22 27.08 3.51 16.70
N ILE A 23 26.46 2.36 16.44
CA ILE A 23 25.29 1.92 17.21
C ILE A 23 25.68 1.68 18.68
N ARG A 24 26.83 1.04 18.93
CA ARG A 24 27.37 0.75 20.27
C ARG A 24 27.61 2.04 21.07
N GLU A 25 28.17 3.07 20.45
CA GLU A 25 28.38 4.38 21.08
C GLU A 25 27.05 5.03 21.50
N SER A 26 26.05 5.03 20.61
CA SER A 26 24.72 5.56 20.92
C SER A 26 24.00 4.78 22.01
N VAL A 27 24.12 3.44 22.00
CA VAL A 27 23.60 2.57 23.07
C VAL A 27 24.28 2.87 24.41
N PHE A 28 25.60 3.05 24.41
CA PHE A 28 26.36 3.38 25.62
C PHE A 28 25.90 4.71 26.23
N ALA A 29 25.74 5.75 25.40
CA ALA A 29 25.26 7.07 25.83
C ALA A 29 23.82 7.01 26.39
N ILE A 30 22.95 6.19 25.80
CA ILE A 30 21.60 5.98 26.34
C ILE A 30 21.68 5.33 27.72
N VAL A 31 22.48 4.27 27.87
CA VAL A 31 22.57 3.51 29.11
C VAL A 31 23.12 4.33 30.27
N SER A 32 24.03 5.28 30.03
CA SER A 32 24.53 6.15 31.11
C SER A 32 23.46 7.04 31.73
N HIS A 33 22.42 7.41 30.97
CA HIS A 33 21.27 8.17 31.49
C HIS A 33 20.19 7.28 32.11
N LEU A 34 20.10 6.01 31.69
CA LEU A 34 19.13 5.07 32.26
C LEU A 34 19.35 4.82 33.73
N ASP A 35 20.60 4.67 34.18
CA ASP A 35 20.88 4.40 35.59
C ASP A 35 20.46 5.57 36.51
N THR A 36 20.47 6.81 35.99
CA THR A 36 19.93 7.98 36.69
C THR A 36 18.40 7.93 36.71
N ILE A 37 17.74 7.67 35.57
CA ILE A 37 16.27 7.59 35.48
C ILE A 37 15.70 6.45 36.34
N VAL A 38 16.40 5.32 36.44
CA VAL A 38 15.99 4.20 37.30
C VAL A 38 16.03 4.60 38.78
N LYS A 39 16.98 5.45 39.18
CA LYS A 39 17.07 5.95 40.57
C LYS A 39 16.10 7.09 40.84
N ASP A 40 15.94 7.99 39.87
CA ASP A 40 15.04 9.15 39.92
C ASP A 40 14.25 9.27 38.60
N PRO A 41 13.05 8.67 38.52
CA PRO A 41 12.20 8.74 37.34
C PRO A 41 11.72 10.16 36.99
N GLU A 42 11.84 11.12 37.90
CA GLU A 42 11.45 12.51 37.70
C GLU A 42 12.61 13.42 37.25
N ASP A 43 13.83 12.86 37.07
CA ASP A 43 14.95 13.61 36.53
C ASP A 43 14.70 14.07 35.08
N LEU A 44 14.28 15.34 34.96
CA LEU A 44 13.94 15.97 33.69
C LEU A 44 15.14 16.06 32.75
N GLU A 45 16.36 16.21 33.27
CA GLU A 45 17.56 16.37 32.45
C GLU A 45 17.92 15.04 31.77
N SER A 46 18.03 13.94 32.53
CA SER A 46 18.30 12.63 31.95
C SER A 46 17.20 12.18 30.99
N ARG A 47 15.93 12.52 31.27
CA ARG A 47 14.81 12.25 30.35
C ARG A 47 14.94 13.02 29.04
N ALA A 48 15.31 14.29 29.10
CA ALA A 48 15.54 15.11 27.92
C ALA A 48 16.71 14.57 27.09
N GLN A 49 17.81 14.16 27.74
CA GLN A 49 18.95 13.55 27.05
C GLN A 49 18.59 12.20 26.41
N LEU A 50 17.84 11.35 27.11
CA LEU A 50 17.37 10.08 26.57
C LEU A 50 16.54 10.28 25.29
N ASN A 51 15.59 11.22 25.31
CA ASN A 51 14.79 11.57 24.14
C ASN A 51 15.65 12.14 22.99
N ARG A 52 16.68 12.94 23.31
CA ARG A 52 17.61 13.51 22.32
C ARG A 52 18.46 12.43 21.65
N LEU A 53 18.85 11.39 22.38
CA LEU A 53 19.68 10.29 21.90
C LEU A 53 18.88 9.20 21.16
N PHE A 54 17.60 9.02 21.52
CA PHE A 54 16.72 8.00 20.94
C PHE A 54 16.58 8.13 19.41
N TRP A 55 16.17 9.30 18.92
CA TRP A 55 15.88 9.48 17.50
C TRP A 55 17.10 9.31 16.59
N PRO A 56 18.29 9.87 16.91
CA PRO A 56 19.51 9.57 16.18
C PRO A 56 19.84 8.07 16.12
N LEU A 57 19.64 7.34 17.22
CA LEU A 57 19.83 5.88 17.24
C LEU A 57 18.82 5.18 16.31
N ALA A 58 17.54 5.53 16.39
CA ALA A 58 16.49 4.97 15.53
C ALA A 58 16.78 5.21 14.04
N SER A 59 17.19 6.45 13.67
CA SER A 59 17.62 6.77 12.31
C SER A 59 18.83 5.95 11.88
N ARG A 60 19.86 5.85 12.73
CA ARG A 60 21.08 5.09 12.46
C ARG A 60 20.79 3.61 12.20
N ILE A 61 19.92 2.99 13.02
CA ILE A 61 19.49 1.60 12.81
C ILE A 61 18.76 1.46 11.46
N ALA A 62 17.81 2.35 11.17
CA ALA A 62 17.04 2.29 9.92
C ALA A 62 17.93 2.48 8.67
N GLU A 63 18.89 3.39 8.71
CA GLU A 63 19.89 3.60 7.64
C GLU A 63 20.83 2.41 7.48
N SER A 64 21.20 1.77 8.59
CA SER A 64 22.04 0.57 8.59
C SER A 64 21.31 -0.60 7.93
N ARG A 65 20.01 -0.75 8.20
CA ARG A 65 19.16 -1.75 7.54
C ARG A 65 19.01 -1.50 6.05
N VAL A 66 19.06 -0.25 5.58
CA VAL A 66 19.15 0.05 4.14
C VAL A 66 20.46 -0.46 3.53
N ALA A 67 21.59 -0.29 4.22
CA ALA A 67 22.88 -0.76 3.74
C ALA A 67 22.98 -2.30 3.69
N LEU A 68 22.29 -2.97 4.62
CA LEU A 68 22.24 -4.43 4.74
C LEU A 68 21.10 -5.07 3.92
N ALA A 69 20.20 -4.28 3.33
CA ALA A 69 19.06 -4.79 2.60
C ALA A 69 19.49 -5.59 1.35
N SER A 70 19.20 -6.88 1.34
CA SER A 70 19.50 -7.78 0.20
C SER A 70 18.44 -7.73 -0.91
N GLY A 71 17.55 -6.74 -0.91
CA GLY A 71 16.45 -6.72 -1.87
C GLY A 71 15.41 -5.64 -1.62
N THR A 72 14.18 -6.08 -1.37
CA THR A 72 13.00 -5.22 -1.30
C THR A 72 12.57 -4.88 0.12
N ARG A 73 13.21 -5.50 1.12
CA ARG A 73 12.87 -5.37 2.54
C ARG A 73 14.04 -4.90 3.37
N LEU A 74 13.76 -4.17 4.45
CA LEU A 74 14.76 -3.69 5.40
C LEU A 74 15.09 -4.73 6.48
N ASN A 75 14.19 -5.67 6.76
CA ASN A 75 14.39 -6.78 7.71
C ASN A 75 14.93 -6.35 9.09
N PHE A 76 14.13 -5.56 9.82
CA PHE A 76 14.44 -5.21 11.21
C PHE A 76 14.40 -6.46 12.10
N SER A 77 15.28 -6.55 13.09
CA SER A 77 15.20 -7.58 14.12
C SER A 77 14.08 -7.29 15.12
N ARG A 78 13.60 -8.30 15.86
CA ARG A 78 12.56 -8.12 16.89
C ARG A 78 12.95 -7.03 17.90
N SER A 79 14.19 -7.03 18.36
CA SER A 79 14.70 -6.02 19.29
C SER A 79 14.72 -4.61 18.71
N GLU A 80 15.05 -4.47 17.43
CA GLU A 80 15.00 -3.17 16.75
C GLU A 80 13.57 -2.70 16.55
N MET A 81 12.63 -3.60 16.25
CA MET A 81 11.22 -3.25 16.20
C MET A 81 10.71 -2.79 17.57
N MET A 82 11.06 -3.49 18.65
CA MET A 82 10.70 -3.09 20.02
C MET A 82 11.24 -1.70 20.35
N LEU A 83 12.50 -1.42 20.01
CA LEU A 83 13.12 -0.12 20.21
C LEU A 83 12.45 0.97 19.36
N ILE A 84 12.33 0.77 18.05
CA ILE A 84 11.91 1.81 17.10
C ILE A 84 10.40 2.05 17.17
N ASN A 85 9.59 1.01 17.31
CA ASN A 85 8.13 1.12 17.26
C ASN A 85 7.53 1.53 18.61
N PHE A 86 8.12 1.06 19.71
CA PHE A 86 7.57 1.26 21.06
C PHE A 86 8.44 2.14 21.96
N GLY A 87 9.72 2.33 21.61
CA GLY A 87 10.66 3.00 22.51
C GLY A 87 11.11 2.10 23.66
N TYR A 88 11.04 0.77 23.51
CA TYR A 88 11.47 -0.15 24.56
C TYR A 88 13.01 -0.14 24.67
N ILE A 89 13.52 0.30 25.81
CA ILE A 89 14.97 0.46 26.04
C ILE A 89 15.50 -0.51 27.10
N ASP A 90 14.84 -0.60 28.26
CA ASP A 90 15.30 -1.41 29.39
C ASP A 90 14.10 -1.85 30.24
N GLY A 91 14.13 -3.08 30.75
CA GLY A 91 13.04 -3.61 31.57
C GLY A 91 12.88 -2.88 32.91
N ARG A 92 13.95 -2.27 33.45
CA ARG A 92 13.94 -1.58 34.75
C ARG A 92 13.09 -0.31 34.77
N ILE A 93 12.84 0.30 33.62
CA ILE A 93 12.02 1.52 33.49
C ILE A 93 10.60 1.23 32.98
N PHE A 94 10.31 -0.03 32.63
CA PHE A 94 9.00 -0.46 32.16
C PHE A 94 8.18 -0.98 33.34
N SER A 95 7.04 -0.35 33.60
CA SER A 95 6.17 -0.73 34.73
C SER A 95 5.20 -1.88 34.45
N GLY A 96 5.18 -2.42 33.22
CA GLY A 96 4.33 -3.53 32.84
C GLY A 96 4.92 -4.90 33.19
N THR A 97 4.14 -5.94 32.90
CA THR A 97 4.48 -7.35 33.11
C THR A 97 5.16 -7.97 31.88
N GLU A 98 5.70 -9.18 32.01
CA GLU A 98 6.19 -9.94 30.85
C GLU A 98 5.06 -10.24 29.86
N ALA A 99 3.83 -10.48 30.34
CA ALA A 99 2.67 -10.70 29.49
C ALA A 99 2.32 -9.47 28.64
N ASP A 100 2.48 -8.25 29.18
CA ASP A 100 2.30 -7.02 28.40
C ASP A 100 3.34 -6.92 27.27
N LEU A 101 4.56 -7.39 27.50
CA LEU A 101 5.60 -7.41 26.46
C LEU A 101 5.30 -8.48 25.40
N ASP A 102 4.79 -9.63 25.80
CA ASP A 102 4.35 -10.67 24.85
C ASP A 102 3.17 -10.17 24.01
N GLU A 103 2.19 -9.45 24.59
CA GLU A 103 1.09 -8.81 23.84
C GLU A 103 1.64 -7.83 22.78
N ILE A 104 2.64 -7.01 23.13
CA ILE A 104 3.30 -6.10 22.18
C ILE A 104 3.90 -6.87 21.00
N ILE A 105 4.56 -7.99 21.30
CA ILE A 105 5.22 -8.80 20.27
C ILE A 105 4.19 -9.47 19.37
N ASP A 106 3.09 -9.97 19.94
CA ASP A 106 2.00 -10.55 19.18
C ASP A 106 1.31 -9.49 18.30
N ASP A 107 1.13 -8.27 18.79
CA ASP A 107 0.60 -7.13 18.02
C ASP A 107 1.50 -6.74 16.83
N ILE A 108 2.83 -6.93 16.96
CA ILE A 108 3.77 -6.80 15.83
C ILE A 108 3.54 -7.89 14.78
N ALA A 109 3.38 -9.14 15.22
CA ALA A 109 3.33 -10.30 14.34
C ALA A 109 1.96 -10.47 13.64
N TRP A 110 0.87 -10.11 14.33
CA TRP A 110 -0.50 -10.43 13.94
C TRP A 110 -1.34 -9.16 13.83
N PRO A 111 -1.24 -8.42 12.70
CA PRO A 111 -2.08 -7.24 12.51
C PRO A 111 -3.56 -7.66 12.49
N PRO A 112 -4.46 -6.82 13.03
CA PRO A 112 -5.88 -7.09 13.02
C PRO A 112 -6.42 -7.15 11.59
N GLU A 113 -7.32 -8.09 11.32
CA GLU A 113 -7.96 -8.23 10.02
C GLU A 113 -8.99 -7.12 9.81
N MET A 114 -8.62 -6.12 9.00
CA MET A 114 -9.50 -5.08 8.44
C MET A 114 -8.98 -4.71 7.04
N PRO A 115 -9.58 -5.22 5.94
CA PRO A 115 -9.00 -5.10 4.60
C PRO A 115 -8.79 -3.66 4.12
N ASP A 116 -9.64 -2.74 4.60
CA ASP A 116 -9.65 -1.34 4.14
C ASP A 116 -9.05 -0.35 5.16
N VAL A 117 -8.44 -0.88 6.22
CA VAL A 117 -7.78 -0.09 7.27
C VAL A 117 -6.35 -0.58 7.45
N GLU A 118 -5.40 0.34 7.34
CA GLU A 118 -3.99 0.01 7.34
C GLU A 118 -3.34 0.38 8.67
N PHE A 119 -2.84 -0.61 9.41
CA PHE A 119 -2.14 -0.40 10.68
C PHE A 119 -0.64 -0.60 10.49
N ILE A 120 0.14 0.45 10.71
CA ILE A 120 1.55 0.50 10.35
C ILE A 120 2.39 1.01 11.51
N TYR A 121 3.44 0.31 11.92
CA TYR A 121 4.44 0.89 12.83
C TYR A 121 5.51 1.69 12.07
N LEU A 122 6.29 2.47 12.82
CA LEU A 122 7.38 3.28 12.27
C LEU A 122 8.36 2.49 11.39
N THR A 123 8.75 1.27 11.77
CA THR A 123 9.63 0.42 10.93
C THR A 123 8.98 0.05 9.59
N GLU A 124 7.70 -0.32 9.61
CA GLU A 124 6.92 -0.65 8.41
C GLU A 124 6.69 0.60 7.53
N TRP A 125 6.50 1.77 8.16
CA TRP A 125 6.37 3.06 7.46
C TRP A 125 7.65 3.42 6.71
N ALA A 126 8.80 3.33 7.38
CA ALA A 126 10.12 3.53 6.79
C ALA A 126 10.38 2.53 5.64
N GLU A 127 10.03 1.27 5.82
CA GLU A 127 10.14 0.24 4.79
C GLU A 127 9.26 0.54 3.57
N LYS A 128 8.01 0.97 3.76
CA LYS A 128 7.13 1.38 2.64
C LYS A 128 7.71 2.54 1.86
N ARG A 129 8.34 3.50 2.53
CA ARG A 129 9.06 4.58 1.83
C ARG A 129 10.23 4.04 1.02
N TYR A 130 11.04 3.16 1.60
CA TYR A 130 12.13 2.48 0.91
C TYR A 130 11.61 1.75 -0.34
N MET A 131 10.59 0.91 -0.20
CA MET A 131 9.97 0.15 -1.29
C MET A 131 9.43 1.06 -2.41
N LYS A 132 8.79 2.18 -2.04
CA LYS A 132 8.28 3.18 -3.00
C LYS A 132 9.42 3.84 -3.77
N LEU A 133 10.53 4.16 -3.10
CA LEU A 133 11.72 4.73 -3.73
C LEU A 133 12.31 3.78 -4.78
N ILE A 134 12.46 2.50 -4.43
CA ILE A 134 12.98 1.47 -5.35
C ILE A 134 11.92 0.83 -6.27
N LYS A 135 10.72 1.42 -6.34
CA LYS A 135 9.62 1.05 -7.26
C LYS A 135 9.14 -0.40 -7.15
N VAL A 136 9.27 -1.03 -5.99
CA VAL A 136 8.86 -2.44 -5.79
C VAL A 136 7.38 -2.68 -6.05
N PRO A 137 6.43 -1.85 -5.56
CA PRO A 137 5.00 -2.08 -5.84
C PRO A 137 4.68 -2.06 -7.34
N GLN A 138 5.29 -1.15 -8.10
CA GLN A 138 5.12 -1.06 -9.55
C GLN A 138 5.71 -2.29 -10.24
N MET A 139 6.87 -2.77 -9.81
CA MET A 139 7.46 -4.01 -10.34
C MET A 139 6.58 -5.24 -10.08
N HIS A 140 5.95 -5.33 -8.89
CA HIS A 140 5.04 -6.42 -8.57
C HIS A 140 3.79 -6.38 -9.45
N LEU A 141 3.20 -5.20 -9.65
CA LEU A 141 2.05 -5.01 -10.54
C LEU A 141 2.37 -5.47 -11.97
N LEU A 142 3.47 -4.97 -12.55
CA LEU A 142 3.93 -5.37 -13.88
C LEU A 142 4.25 -6.88 -13.95
N GLY A 143 4.78 -7.47 -12.88
CA GLY A 143 5.02 -8.90 -12.78
C GLY A 143 3.75 -9.73 -12.82
N HIS A 144 2.68 -9.29 -12.13
CA HIS A 144 1.36 -9.92 -12.20
C HIS A 144 0.72 -9.78 -13.58
N GLU A 145 0.79 -8.59 -14.19
CA GLU A 145 0.32 -8.35 -15.55
C GLU A 145 1.05 -9.26 -16.56
N LEU A 146 2.38 -9.36 -16.43
CA LEU A 146 3.21 -10.24 -17.27
C LEU A 146 2.83 -11.71 -17.11
N ALA A 147 2.61 -12.18 -15.88
CA ALA A 147 2.17 -13.55 -15.61
C ALA A 147 0.78 -13.83 -16.22
N SER A 148 -0.16 -12.89 -16.08
CA SER A 148 -1.50 -12.96 -16.66
C SER A 148 -1.45 -12.98 -18.20
N ALA A 149 -0.63 -12.12 -18.80
CA ALA A 149 -0.42 -12.08 -20.25
C ALA A 149 0.18 -13.40 -20.78
N ARG A 150 1.18 -13.97 -20.09
CA ARG A 150 1.76 -15.29 -20.42
C ARG A 150 0.75 -16.42 -20.32
N GLN A 151 -0.07 -16.42 -19.28
CA GLN A 151 -1.14 -17.42 -19.13
C GLN A 151 -2.18 -17.30 -20.25
N THR A 152 -2.53 -16.07 -20.64
CA THR A 152 -3.47 -15.82 -21.72
C THR A 152 -2.91 -16.23 -23.08
N LEU A 153 -1.64 -15.90 -23.37
CA LEU A 153 -0.93 -16.34 -24.56
C LEU A 153 -0.97 -17.87 -24.67
N ARG A 154 -0.63 -18.58 -23.58
CA ARG A 154 -0.66 -20.05 -23.54
C ARG A 154 -2.05 -20.59 -23.89
N LYS A 155 -3.11 -20.05 -23.30
CA LYS A 155 -4.50 -20.44 -23.61
C LYS A 155 -4.83 -20.19 -25.09
N CYS A 156 -4.40 -19.06 -25.66
CA CYS A 156 -4.62 -18.76 -27.08
C CYS A 156 -3.86 -19.73 -28.00
N THR A 157 -2.63 -20.11 -27.66
CA THR A 157 -1.85 -21.10 -28.40
C THR A 157 -2.51 -22.49 -28.35
N GLU A 158 -2.94 -22.94 -27.16
CA GLU A 158 -3.65 -24.21 -26.98
C GLU A 158 -4.99 -24.22 -27.76
N GLU A 159 -5.74 -23.11 -27.73
CA GLU A 159 -6.98 -22.93 -28.51
C GLU A 159 -6.70 -23.01 -30.03
N PHE A 160 -5.67 -22.30 -30.51
CA PHE A 160 -5.25 -22.31 -31.90
C PHE A 160 -4.88 -23.71 -32.38
N GLU A 161 -4.03 -24.43 -31.63
CA GLU A 161 -3.65 -25.80 -31.97
C GLU A 161 -4.84 -26.76 -32.00
N SER A 162 -5.78 -26.61 -31.06
CA SER A 162 -7.01 -27.40 -31.04
C SER A 162 -7.88 -27.14 -32.27
N LEU A 163 -7.99 -25.87 -32.69
CA LEU A 163 -8.71 -25.47 -33.89
C LEU A 163 -8.02 -25.97 -35.17
N CYS A 164 -6.68 -25.95 -35.22
CA CYS A 164 -5.92 -26.55 -36.32
C CYS A 164 -6.18 -28.06 -36.45
N ARG A 165 -6.24 -28.80 -35.33
CA ARG A 165 -6.62 -30.22 -35.32
C ARG A 165 -8.06 -30.42 -35.80
N ALA A 166 -9.00 -29.63 -35.30
CA ALA A 166 -10.40 -29.71 -35.74
C ALA A 166 -10.58 -29.37 -37.23
N ARG A 167 -9.80 -28.41 -37.74
CA ARG A 167 -9.73 -28.03 -39.15
C ARG A 167 -9.22 -29.19 -40.00
N ALA A 168 -8.13 -29.83 -39.60
CA ALA A 168 -7.59 -31.01 -40.28
C ALA A 168 -8.59 -32.18 -40.34
N ILE A 169 -9.27 -32.48 -39.23
CA ILE A 169 -10.31 -33.53 -39.17
C ILE A 169 -11.48 -33.18 -40.11
N THR A 170 -11.95 -31.94 -40.08
CA THR A 170 -13.09 -31.48 -40.90
C THR A 170 -12.72 -31.40 -42.38
N ALA A 171 -11.46 -31.11 -42.70
CA ALA A 171 -10.93 -31.16 -44.05
C ALA A 171 -10.77 -32.60 -44.58
N GLY A 172 -10.91 -33.64 -43.76
CA GLY A 172 -10.84 -35.03 -44.18
C GLY A 172 -9.48 -35.44 -44.76
N SER A 173 -9.47 -36.51 -45.55
CA SER A 173 -8.25 -37.07 -46.16
C SER A 173 -8.29 -37.00 -47.69
N GLY A 174 -7.12 -37.07 -48.34
CA GLY A 174 -6.98 -37.06 -49.80
C GLY A 174 -6.06 -35.96 -50.33
N ALA A 175 -5.82 -35.96 -51.65
CA ALA A 175 -4.89 -35.01 -52.29
C ALA A 175 -5.37 -33.55 -52.18
N GLU A 176 -6.67 -33.31 -52.38
CA GLU A 176 -7.23 -31.95 -52.28
C GLU A 176 -7.22 -31.43 -50.85
N ALA A 177 -7.51 -32.29 -49.86
CA ALA A 177 -7.42 -31.95 -48.44
C ALA A 177 -5.99 -31.58 -48.03
N LYS A 178 -4.98 -32.33 -48.51
CA LYS A 178 -3.56 -32.00 -48.29
C LYS A 178 -3.19 -30.65 -48.92
N LYS A 179 -3.67 -30.37 -50.13
CA LYS A 179 -3.43 -29.07 -50.79
C LYS A 179 -4.04 -27.92 -49.99
N TYR A 180 -5.28 -28.06 -49.53
CA TYR A 180 -5.93 -27.08 -48.67
C TYR A 180 -5.18 -26.86 -47.35
N LEU A 181 -4.80 -27.93 -46.65
CA LEU A 181 -4.07 -27.80 -45.38
C LEU A 181 -2.73 -27.11 -45.58
N SER A 182 -2.00 -27.41 -46.65
CA SER A 182 -0.77 -26.70 -47.00
C SER A 182 -1.00 -25.22 -47.32
N THR A 183 -2.09 -24.88 -48.02
CA THR A 183 -2.47 -23.47 -48.27
C THR A 183 -2.75 -22.75 -46.97
N VAL A 184 -3.50 -23.36 -46.05
CA VAL A 184 -3.87 -22.71 -44.79
C VAL A 184 -2.68 -22.64 -43.82
N GLU A 185 -1.80 -23.63 -43.81
CA GLU A 185 -0.51 -23.54 -43.07
C GLU A 185 0.31 -22.34 -43.54
N GLN A 186 0.41 -22.11 -44.86
CA GLN A 186 1.09 -20.93 -45.38
C GLN A 186 0.40 -19.60 -44.97
N ILE A 187 -0.93 -19.59 -44.91
CA ILE A 187 -1.66 -18.42 -44.36
C ILE A 187 -1.30 -18.23 -42.89
N ASP A 188 -1.31 -19.31 -42.11
CA ASP A 188 -1.05 -19.28 -40.68
C ASP A 188 0.40 -18.86 -40.36
N ASP A 189 1.37 -19.15 -41.24
CA ASP A 189 2.75 -18.70 -41.11
C ASP A 189 2.92 -17.20 -41.43
N ILE A 190 2.20 -16.69 -42.43
CA ILE A 190 2.37 -15.31 -42.92
C ILE A 190 1.53 -14.31 -42.10
N LEU A 191 0.33 -14.72 -41.67
CA LEU A 191 -0.64 -13.84 -41.04
C LEU A 191 -0.13 -13.16 -39.74
N PRO A 192 0.59 -13.86 -38.83
CA PRO A 192 1.19 -13.23 -37.66
C PRO A 192 2.14 -12.09 -38.02
N LEU A 193 3.07 -12.34 -38.95
CA LEU A 193 4.08 -11.39 -39.40
C LEU A 193 3.44 -10.17 -40.07
N TYR A 194 2.45 -10.43 -40.94
CA TYR A 194 1.65 -9.38 -41.58
C TYR A 194 0.98 -8.48 -40.53
N THR A 195 0.39 -9.07 -39.50
CA THR A 195 -0.35 -8.34 -38.45
C THR A 195 0.57 -7.46 -37.61
N VAL A 196 1.77 -7.93 -37.27
CA VAL A 196 2.78 -7.14 -36.55
C VAL A 196 3.20 -5.92 -37.38
N ILE A 197 3.49 -6.11 -38.68
CA ILE A 197 3.91 -5.01 -39.55
C ILE A 197 2.75 -4.04 -39.84
N ALA A 198 1.54 -4.54 -40.01
CA ALA A 198 0.34 -3.71 -40.17
C ALA A 198 0.09 -2.83 -38.93
N THR A 199 0.34 -3.36 -37.73
CA THR A 199 0.23 -2.61 -36.47
C THR A 199 1.32 -1.54 -36.36
N LYS A 200 2.55 -1.87 -36.76
CA LYS A 200 3.64 -0.88 -36.86
C LYS A 200 3.30 0.25 -37.82
N LEU A 201 2.77 -0.05 -39.01
CA LEU A 201 2.36 0.96 -40.01
C LEU A 201 1.37 1.99 -39.45
N ARG A 202 0.51 1.60 -38.51
CA ARG A 202 -0.47 2.51 -37.86
C ARG A 202 0.14 3.39 -36.78
N THR A 203 1.27 2.98 -36.20
CA THR A 203 1.87 3.60 -35.01
C THR A 203 3.19 4.31 -35.30
N ALA A 204 3.87 3.94 -36.40
CA ALA A 204 5.16 4.48 -36.82
C ALA A 204 5.36 4.35 -38.34
N SER A 205 6.29 5.13 -38.89
CA SER A 205 6.73 4.97 -40.28
C SER A 205 7.60 3.72 -40.44
N LEU A 206 7.27 2.88 -41.43
CA LEU A 206 8.08 1.72 -41.80
C LEU A 206 9.30 2.14 -42.63
N ARG A 207 10.39 1.38 -42.53
CA ARG A 207 11.51 1.50 -43.45
C ARG A 207 11.09 1.04 -44.86
N PRO A 208 11.74 1.54 -45.93
CA PRO A 208 11.40 1.14 -47.31
C PRO A 208 11.39 -0.38 -47.54
N ASP A 209 12.30 -1.12 -46.90
CA ASP A 209 12.38 -2.57 -46.99
C ASP A 209 11.24 -3.28 -46.28
N GLU A 210 10.84 -2.80 -45.10
CA GLU A 210 9.68 -3.31 -44.35
C GLU A 210 8.37 -3.07 -45.12
N TYR A 211 8.25 -1.92 -45.78
CA TYR A 211 7.08 -1.61 -46.61
C TYR A 211 6.99 -2.52 -47.85
N ARG A 212 8.13 -2.80 -48.50
CA ARG A 212 8.19 -3.79 -49.60
C ARG A 212 7.80 -5.19 -49.10
N GLY A 213 8.32 -5.61 -47.95
CA GLY A 213 7.96 -6.87 -47.31
C GLY A 213 6.47 -6.97 -47.01
N TYR A 214 5.87 -5.93 -46.42
CA TYR A 214 4.44 -5.83 -46.14
C TYR A 214 3.58 -6.00 -47.40
N ARG A 215 3.93 -5.30 -48.48
CA ARG A 215 3.20 -5.38 -49.75
C ARG A 215 3.27 -6.79 -50.35
N ASN A 216 4.44 -7.43 -50.29
CA ASN A 216 4.63 -8.80 -50.74
C ASN A 216 3.77 -9.78 -49.92
N MET A 217 3.80 -9.69 -48.59
CA MET A 217 2.97 -10.52 -47.71
C MET A 217 1.48 -10.34 -47.98
N LYS A 218 1.02 -9.10 -48.17
CA LYS A 218 -0.38 -8.80 -48.52
C LYS A 218 -0.81 -9.48 -49.82
N ASN A 219 0.02 -9.41 -50.85
CA ASN A 219 -0.27 -10.02 -52.15
C ASN A 219 -0.29 -11.55 -52.07
N VAL A 220 0.64 -12.16 -51.30
CA VAL A 220 0.68 -13.61 -51.09
C VAL A 220 -0.52 -14.08 -50.29
N LEU A 221 -0.85 -13.40 -49.18
CA LEU A 221 -2.03 -13.69 -48.37
C LEU A 221 -3.31 -13.66 -49.20
N GLY A 222 -3.52 -12.62 -50.01
CA GLY A 222 -4.71 -12.53 -50.86
C GLY A 222 -4.86 -13.71 -51.82
N LYS A 223 -3.76 -14.16 -52.45
CA LYS A 223 -3.78 -15.34 -53.33
C LYS A 223 -4.11 -16.63 -52.57
N LEU A 224 -3.51 -16.82 -51.40
CA LEU A 224 -3.75 -18.00 -50.57
C LEU A 224 -5.19 -18.02 -50.02
N GLU A 225 -5.73 -16.87 -49.63
CA GLU A 225 -7.12 -16.72 -49.20
C GLU A 225 -8.11 -17.05 -50.32
N ASP A 226 -7.84 -16.60 -51.55
CA ASP A 226 -8.64 -16.95 -52.73
C ASP A 226 -8.60 -18.47 -53.03
N ASP A 227 -7.43 -19.10 -52.89
CA ASP A 227 -7.25 -20.55 -53.06
C ASP A 227 -8.01 -21.34 -51.98
N ARG A 228 -7.90 -20.91 -50.72
CA ARG A 228 -8.67 -21.45 -49.59
C ARG A 228 -10.17 -21.36 -49.84
N ASP A 229 -10.66 -20.19 -50.25
CA ASP A 229 -12.08 -19.93 -50.45
C ASP A 229 -12.65 -20.67 -51.67
N ARG A 230 -11.82 -20.93 -52.70
CA ARG A 230 -12.20 -21.81 -53.82
C ARG A 230 -12.40 -23.25 -53.37
N PHE A 231 -11.48 -23.78 -52.56
CA PHE A 231 -11.60 -25.13 -52.01
C PHE A 231 -12.87 -25.30 -51.15
N ILE A 232 -13.12 -24.34 -50.26
CA ILE A 232 -14.26 -24.37 -49.35
C ILE A 232 -15.61 -24.36 -50.10
N ARG A 233 -15.74 -23.60 -51.19
CA ARG A 233 -17.01 -23.42 -51.93
C ARG A 233 -17.52 -24.71 -52.58
N GLY A 234 -16.66 -25.67 -52.88
CA GLY A 234 -17.00 -26.89 -53.61
C GLY A 234 -17.35 -28.11 -52.77
N ARG A 235 -17.51 -27.98 -51.44
CA ARG A 235 -17.53 -29.14 -50.53
C ARG A 235 -18.75 -29.23 -49.61
N ASP A 236 -19.21 -30.46 -49.38
CA ASP A 236 -20.13 -30.78 -48.29
C ASP A 236 -19.50 -30.45 -46.93
N GLY A 237 -20.27 -29.79 -46.06
CA GLY A 237 -19.78 -29.29 -44.77
C GLY A 237 -19.01 -27.95 -44.84
N SER A 238 -19.04 -27.24 -45.98
CA SER A 238 -18.34 -25.94 -46.16
C SER A 238 -18.68 -24.87 -45.12
N VAL A 239 -19.87 -24.92 -44.50
CA VAL A 239 -20.26 -24.00 -43.42
C VAL A 239 -19.47 -24.27 -42.14
N LYS A 240 -19.33 -25.55 -41.76
CA LYS A 240 -18.58 -25.94 -40.56
C LYS A 240 -17.08 -25.65 -40.73
N LEU A 241 -16.51 -25.96 -41.91
CA LEU A 241 -15.11 -25.67 -42.19
C LEU A 241 -14.82 -24.16 -42.18
N ARG A 242 -15.69 -23.33 -42.79
CA ARG A 242 -15.59 -21.86 -42.71
C ARG A 242 -15.62 -21.33 -41.29
N HIS A 243 -16.50 -21.90 -40.46
CA HIS A 243 -16.63 -21.49 -39.07
C HIS A 243 -15.37 -21.81 -38.27
N ILE A 244 -14.80 -23.01 -38.46
CA ILE A 244 -13.53 -23.40 -37.84
C ILE A 244 -12.41 -22.48 -38.34
N ASP A 245 -12.28 -22.25 -39.65
CA ASP A 245 -11.24 -21.38 -40.22
C ASP A 245 -11.28 -19.97 -39.64
N ARG A 246 -12.47 -19.35 -39.58
CA ARG A 246 -12.61 -18.03 -38.98
C ARG A 246 -12.14 -18.03 -37.53
N LYS A 247 -12.55 -19.03 -36.74
CA LYS A 247 -12.11 -19.16 -35.35
C LYS A 247 -10.59 -19.34 -35.26
N THR A 248 -10.00 -20.17 -36.11
CA THR A 248 -8.55 -20.40 -36.15
C THR A 248 -7.80 -19.12 -36.46
N THR A 249 -8.23 -18.37 -37.49
CA THR A 249 -7.69 -17.05 -37.82
C THR A 249 -7.81 -16.08 -36.66
N PHE A 250 -8.97 -15.99 -36.01
CA PHE A 250 -9.14 -15.11 -34.84
C PHE A 250 -8.25 -15.50 -33.66
N ALA A 251 -8.07 -16.79 -33.38
CA ALA A 251 -7.18 -17.26 -32.33
C ALA A 251 -5.72 -16.93 -32.66
N LEU A 252 -5.29 -17.17 -33.91
CA LEU A 252 -3.95 -16.86 -34.39
C LEU A 252 -3.61 -15.37 -34.29
N LEU A 253 -4.55 -14.49 -34.63
CA LEU A 253 -4.34 -13.03 -34.56
C LEU A 253 -4.15 -12.51 -33.12
N LYS A 254 -4.60 -13.25 -32.10
CA LYS A 254 -4.38 -12.88 -30.69
C LYS A 254 -2.94 -13.16 -30.24
N ILE A 255 -2.27 -14.15 -30.82
CA ILE A 255 -0.93 -14.60 -30.39
C ILE A 255 0.09 -13.44 -30.48
N PRO A 256 0.30 -12.79 -31.64
CA PRO A 256 1.29 -11.69 -31.74
C PRO A 256 0.97 -10.50 -30.84
N LYS A 257 -0.32 -10.25 -30.57
CA LYS A 257 -0.73 -9.18 -29.67
C LYS A 257 -0.20 -9.42 -28.26
N TYR A 258 -0.39 -10.63 -27.73
CA TYR A 258 0.09 -10.96 -26.38
C TYR A 258 1.62 -11.12 -26.33
N GLU A 259 2.26 -11.60 -27.39
CA GLU A 259 3.74 -11.60 -27.50
C GLU A 259 4.31 -10.18 -27.42
N MET A 260 3.75 -9.23 -28.17
CA MET A 260 4.14 -7.82 -28.11
C MET A 260 3.89 -7.20 -26.73
N GLU A 261 2.80 -7.56 -26.07
CA GLU A 261 2.47 -7.10 -24.72
C GLU A 261 3.46 -7.63 -23.68
N ILE A 262 3.81 -8.93 -23.75
CA ILE A 262 4.85 -9.56 -22.93
C ILE A 262 6.19 -8.86 -23.14
N ASP A 263 6.61 -8.64 -24.38
CA ASP A 263 7.85 -7.94 -24.71
C ASP A 263 7.89 -6.51 -24.15
N ARG A 264 6.76 -5.80 -24.20
CA ARG A 264 6.61 -4.45 -23.63
C ARG A 264 6.79 -4.49 -22.11
N LEU A 265 6.06 -5.37 -21.43
CA LEU A 265 6.11 -5.52 -19.97
C LEU A 265 7.50 -5.95 -19.50
N ASP A 266 8.14 -6.92 -20.18
CA ASP A 266 9.50 -7.37 -19.87
C ASP A 266 10.53 -6.23 -20.04
N LYS A 267 10.41 -5.41 -21.09
CA LYS A 267 11.26 -4.22 -21.27
C LYS A 267 11.05 -3.18 -20.17
N GLU A 268 9.80 -2.94 -19.78
CA GLU A 268 9.46 -1.99 -18.72
C GLU A 268 10.05 -2.44 -17.37
N ILE A 269 9.87 -3.71 -17.00
CA ILE A 269 10.47 -4.31 -15.79
C ILE A 269 12.00 -4.18 -15.80
N ARG A 270 12.66 -4.51 -16.92
CA ARG A 270 14.12 -4.35 -17.06
C ARG A 270 14.55 -2.89 -16.89
N SER A 271 13.80 -1.95 -17.44
CA SER A 271 14.09 -0.51 -17.29
C SER A 271 13.99 -0.07 -15.82
N LEU A 272 12.99 -0.55 -15.09
CA LEU A 272 12.82 -0.25 -13.66
C LEU A 272 13.93 -0.89 -12.83
N MET A 273 14.33 -2.12 -13.15
CA MET A 273 15.47 -2.78 -12.50
C MET A 273 16.78 -2.02 -12.72
N GLN A 274 16.98 -1.47 -13.92
CA GLN A 274 18.16 -0.65 -14.21
C GLN A 274 18.14 0.66 -13.43
N ARG A 275 17.01 1.40 -13.46
CA ARG A 275 16.82 2.62 -12.65
C ARG A 275 17.01 2.37 -11.16
N ARG A 276 16.57 1.22 -10.65
CA ARG A 276 16.78 0.81 -9.25
C ARG A 276 18.26 0.67 -8.88
N LYS A 277 19.10 0.21 -9.82
CA LYS A 277 20.56 0.11 -9.62
C LYS A 277 21.23 1.49 -9.62
N GLU A 278 20.66 2.46 -10.32
CA GLU A 278 21.16 3.85 -10.36
C GLU A 278 20.89 4.62 -9.06
N ILE A 279 19.91 4.20 -8.25
CA ILE A 279 19.66 4.82 -6.94
C ILE A 279 20.77 4.41 -5.96
N THR A 280 21.58 5.38 -5.57
CA THR A 280 22.69 5.18 -4.62
C THR A 280 22.18 4.80 -3.22
N THR A 281 23.05 4.15 -2.44
CA THR A 281 22.75 3.79 -1.05
C THR A 281 22.46 5.01 -0.19
N ASP A 282 23.19 6.11 -0.38
CA ASP A 282 23.01 7.36 0.38
C ASP A 282 21.62 7.96 0.15
N VAL A 283 21.11 7.96 -1.08
CA VAL A 283 19.75 8.43 -1.38
C VAL A 283 18.70 7.56 -0.69
N LYS A 284 18.92 6.24 -0.65
CA LYS A 284 18.03 5.30 0.06
C LYS A 284 18.06 5.54 1.57
N GLN A 285 19.25 5.73 2.15
CA GLN A 285 19.44 6.01 3.57
C GLN A 285 18.81 7.34 3.96
N GLN A 286 19.05 8.40 3.18
CA GLN A 286 18.47 9.71 3.42
C GLN A 286 16.94 9.68 3.36
N ALA A 287 16.36 8.96 2.39
CA ALA A 287 14.89 8.83 2.30
C ALA A 287 14.29 8.16 3.53
N VAL A 288 14.93 7.12 4.08
CA VAL A 288 14.49 6.45 5.32
C VAL A 288 14.69 7.34 6.54
N ARG A 289 15.83 8.02 6.64
CA ARG A 289 16.12 9.01 7.69
C ARG A 289 15.05 10.12 7.73
N ASP A 290 14.64 10.61 6.57
CA ASP A 290 13.65 11.68 6.45
C ASP A 290 12.28 11.26 6.99
N GLU A 291 11.89 10.00 6.84
CA GLU A 291 10.63 9.47 7.41
C GLU A 291 10.69 9.35 8.94
N VAL A 292 11.81 8.87 9.48
CA VAL A 292 12.02 8.83 10.93
C VAL A 292 11.98 10.25 11.50
N ASN A 293 12.63 11.20 10.82
CA ASN A 293 12.61 12.62 11.21
C ASN A 293 11.22 13.26 11.06
N LEU A 294 10.44 12.89 10.04
CA LEU A 294 9.06 13.30 9.89
C LEU A 294 8.23 12.83 11.08
N CYS A 295 8.32 11.55 11.43
CA CYS A 295 7.62 10.96 12.56
C CYS A 295 8.01 11.62 13.89
N ARG A 296 9.30 11.93 14.08
CA ARG A 296 9.76 12.74 15.23
C ARG A 296 9.09 14.11 15.30
N ARG A 297 9.03 14.84 14.18
CA ARG A 297 8.37 16.17 14.12
C ARG A 297 6.87 16.05 14.39
N LEU A 298 6.23 15.03 13.84
CA LEU A 298 4.81 14.76 14.01
C LEU A 298 4.46 14.38 15.45
N LEU A 299 5.27 13.54 16.11
CA LEU A 299 5.11 13.25 17.55
C LEU A 299 5.21 14.52 18.40
N ARG A 300 6.14 15.42 18.07
CA ARG A 300 6.27 16.70 18.77
C ARG A 300 4.98 17.52 18.64
N SER A 301 4.43 17.62 17.43
CA SER A 301 3.14 18.28 17.18
C SER A 301 1.97 17.61 17.93
N ALA A 302 1.98 16.28 18.02
CA ALA A 302 0.99 15.47 18.73
C ALA A 302 0.98 15.69 20.25
N SER A 303 2.15 16.02 20.81
CA SER A 303 2.34 16.10 22.26
C SER A 303 1.69 17.33 22.89
N GLY A 304 1.54 18.43 22.14
CA GLY A 304 1.02 19.70 22.68
C GLY A 304 1.91 20.34 23.75
N ILE A 305 3.11 19.80 23.99
CA ILE A 305 4.09 20.30 24.96
C ILE A 305 4.93 21.41 24.33
N SER A 306 5.38 22.38 25.17
CA SER A 306 6.32 23.45 24.80
C SER A 306 7.56 22.91 24.05
N LEU A 307 8.14 23.74 23.17
CA LEU A 307 9.33 23.39 22.38
C LEU A 307 10.53 22.93 23.24
N GLU A 308 10.58 23.32 24.51
CA GLU A 308 11.69 23.02 25.44
C GLU A 308 11.55 21.67 26.16
N ALA A 309 10.34 21.10 26.24
CA ALA A 309 10.11 19.80 26.87
C ALA A 309 9.91 18.72 25.80
N PHE A 310 10.82 17.74 25.77
CA PHE A 310 10.77 16.66 24.81
C PHE A 310 9.66 15.65 25.20
N PRO A 311 8.79 15.23 24.26
CA PRO A 311 7.81 14.19 24.57
C PRO A 311 8.54 12.93 24.97
N HIS A 312 8.04 12.24 25.99
CA HIS A 312 8.58 10.98 26.49
C HIS A 312 8.58 9.95 25.34
N THR A 313 9.75 9.59 24.79
CA THR A 313 9.86 8.68 23.63
C THR A 313 10.03 7.21 23.99
N TYR A 314 10.36 6.92 25.25
CA TYR A 314 10.62 5.56 25.72
C TYR A 314 9.36 4.90 26.28
N LEU A 315 9.34 3.57 26.32
CA LEU A 315 8.23 2.77 26.85
C LEU A 315 8.39 2.62 28.37
N SER A 316 7.60 3.36 29.14
CA SER A 316 7.61 3.28 30.61
C SER A 316 6.42 2.53 31.22
N SER A 317 5.41 2.23 30.41
CA SER A 317 4.18 1.56 30.82
C SER A 317 3.62 0.78 29.62
N PRO A 318 2.68 -0.17 29.84
CA PRO A 318 2.02 -0.86 28.75
C PRO A 318 1.43 0.14 27.73
N PRO A 319 1.56 -0.12 26.42
CA PRO A 319 1.10 0.81 25.40
C PRO A 319 -0.41 1.06 25.56
N ALA A 320 -0.80 2.32 25.51
CA ALA A 320 -2.20 2.70 25.46
C ALA A 320 -2.80 2.31 24.10
N PHE A 321 -1.99 2.41 23.04
CA PHE A 321 -2.39 2.12 21.66
C PHE A 321 -1.58 0.97 21.08
N THR A 322 -2.28 -0.10 20.75
CA THR A 322 -1.82 -1.26 19.96
C THR A 322 -2.63 -1.34 18.68
N LYS A 323 -2.19 -2.08 17.65
CA LYS A 323 -2.97 -2.29 16.42
C LYS A 323 -4.34 -2.88 16.79
N ALA A 324 -4.38 -3.86 17.68
CA ALA A 324 -5.62 -4.47 18.17
C ALA A 324 -6.59 -3.45 18.82
N ARG A 325 -6.10 -2.62 19.75
CA ARG A 325 -6.94 -1.61 20.45
C ARG A 325 -7.44 -0.52 19.51
N VAL A 326 -6.60 -0.08 18.57
CA VAL A 326 -7.00 0.91 17.56
C VAL A 326 -8.03 0.31 16.61
N ALA A 327 -7.83 -0.93 16.14
CA ALA A 327 -8.80 -1.62 15.31
C ALA A 327 -10.16 -1.77 16.00
N GLU A 328 -10.19 -2.10 17.29
CA GLU A 328 -11.42 -2.17 18.06
C GLU A 328 -12.15 -0.81 18.11
N THR A 329 -11.41 0.28 18.36
CA THR A 329 -11.99 1.63 18.32
C THR A 329 -12.52 1.97 16.93
N VAL A 330 -11.79 1.61 15.86
CA VAL A 330 -12.24 1.84 14.48
C VAL A 330 -13.53 1.07 14.21
N ARG A 331 -13.62 -0.21 14.62
CA ARG A 331 -14.86 -1.00 14.47
C ARG A 331 -16.04 -0.31 15.16
N GLN A 332 -15.86 0.17 16.39
CA GLN A 332 -16.89 0.91 17.10
C GLN A 332 -17.29 2.19 16.35
N VAL A 333 -16.33 2.95 15.83
CA VAL A 333 -16.64 4.15 15.03
C VAL A 333 -17.43 3.79 13.79
N LEU A 334 -17.03 2.75 13.04
CA LEU A 334 -17.73 2.31 11.82
C LEU A 334 -19.11 1.67 12.10
N MET A 335 -19.35 1.19 13.31
CA MET A 335 -20.68 0.77 13.74
C MET A 335 -21.66 1.95 13.85
N TYR A 336 -21.16 3.14 14.19
CA TYR A 336 -22.00 4.34 14.34
C TYR A 336 -21.95 5.24 13.10
N ASP A 337 -20.80 5.43 12.46
CA ASP A 337 -20.64 6.23 11.24
C ASP A 337 -20.83 5.36 9.99
N HIS A 338 -22.10 5.10 9.64
CA HIS A 338 -22.47 4.26 8.51
C HIS A 338 -21.99 4.82 7.17
N VAL A 339 -21.93 6.15 7.05
CA VAL A 339 -21.46 6.80 5.82
C VAL A 339 -19.97 6.56 5.65
N LEU A 340 -19.17 6.71 6.72
CA LEU A 340 -17.75 6.38 6.68
C LEU A 340 -17.53 4.90 6.38
N LYS A 341 -18.30 4.00 6.98
CA LYS A 341 -18.24 2.56 6.69
C LYS A 341 -18.49 2.27 5.22
N HIS A 342 -19.52 2.86 4.63
CA HIS A 342 -19.83 2.71 3.21
C HIS A 342 -18.69 3.23 2.35
N MET A 343 -18.20 4.44 2.63
CA MET A 343 -17.12 5.07 1.86
C MET A 343 -15.80 4.28 1.86
N ILE A 344 -15.55 3.55 2.93
CA ILE A 344 -14.41 2.65 3.05
C ILE A 344 -14.66 1.36 2.25
N SER A 345 -15.87 0.80 2.34
CA SER A 345 -16.22 -0.49 1.71
C SER A 345 -16.36 -0.40 0.18
N ASP A 346 -16.87 0.73 -0.33
CA ASP A 346 -17.06 0.98 -1.76
C ASP A 346 -15.80 1.56 -2.44
N GLY A 347 -14.77 1.90 -1.66
CA GLY A 347 -13.53 2.53 -2.13
C GLY A 347 -13.70 3.97 -2.61
N SER A 348 -14.77 4.67 -2.23
CA SER A 348 -15.00 6.08 -2.58
C SER A 348 -14.11 7.05 -1.81
N CYS A 349 -13.42 6.59 -0.76
CA CYS A 349 -12.39 7.35 -0.06
C CYS A 349 -11.04 6.63 0.00
N ASP A 350 -9.97 7.40 0.28
CA ASP A 350 -8.66 6.80 0.55
C ASP A 350 -8.75 5.83 1.75
N PRO A 351 -8.01 4.70 1.76
CA PRO A 351 -7.97 3.82 2.92
C PRO A 351 -7.56 4.54 4.20
N LEU A 352 -8.22 4.21 5.31
CA LEU A 352 -7.89 4.79 6.61
C LEU A 352 -6.58 4.20 7.12
N ARG A 353 -5.55 5.04 7.27
CA ARG A 353 -4.21 4.60 7.66
C ARG A 353 -3.84 5.10 9.06
N PHE A 354 -3.36 4.20 9.90
CA PHE A 354 -2.80 4.48 11.22
C PHE A 354 -1.29 4.20 11.24
N VAL A 355 -0.51 5.20 11.67
CA VAL A 355 0.94 5.10 11.85
C VAL A 355 1.27 5.22 13.34
N PHE A 356 1.75 4.12 13.93
CA PHE A 356 2.11 4.05 15.34
C PHE A 356 3.51 4.60 15.57
N LEU A 357 3.62 5.52 16.53
CA LEU A 357 4.86 6.23 16.85
C LEU A 357 5.34 5.88 18.27
N PRO A 358 6.65 5.69 18.49
CA PRO A 358 7.17 5.52 19.85
C PRO A 358 6.91 6.78 20.67
N GLY A 359 6.58 6.60 21.95
CA GLY A 359 6.41 7.69 22.90
C GLY A 359 4.98 8.15 23.17
N ARG A 360 4.88 9.31 23.85
CA ARG A 360 3.64 9.82 24.45
C ARG A 360 3.06 11.03 23.72
N GLY A 361 1.77 10.97 23.40
CA GLY A 361 1.07 12.03 22.70
C GLY A 361 -0.43 11.77 22.54
N ASN A 362 -1.09 12.65 21.80
CA ASN A 362 -2.48 12.45 21.36
C ASN A 362 -2.49 12.04 19.89
N ALA A 363 -3.32 11.06 19.54
CA ALA A 363 -3.54 10.71 18.15
C ALA A 363 -4.08 11.91 17.35
N PHE A 364 -3.64 12.04 16.11
CA PHE A 364 -4.11 13.10 15.21
C PHE A 364 -3.99 12.67 13.75
N TYR A 365 -4.86 13.23 12.90
CA TYR A 365 -4.78 13.00 11.46
C TYR A 365 -3.98 14.10 10.76
N ASP A 366 -2.99 13.70 9.98
CA ASP A 366 -2.18 14.57 9.14
C ASP A 366 -2.64 14.49 7.68
N VAL A 367 -3.05 15.63 7.13
CA VAL A 367 -3.61 15.73 5.78
C VAL A 367 -2.54 15.49 4.72
N SER A 368 -1.31 15.96 4.95
CA SER A 368 -0.21 15.85 3.99
C SER A 368 0.25 14.40 3.80
N SER A 369 0.33 13.64 4.90
CA SER A 369 0.71 12.22 4.87
C SER A 369 -0.48 11.28 4.64
N LYS A 370 -1.71 11.81 4.66
CA LYS A 370 -2.98 11.06 4.60
C LYS A 370 -2.99 9.88 5.58
N ALA A 371 -2.65 10.17 6.84
CA ALA A 371 -2.54 9.16 7.88
C ALA A 371 -2.85 9.74 9.26
N ALA A 372 -3.44 8.92 10.12
CA ALA A 372 -3.55 9.17 11.54
C ALA A 372 -2.28 8.69 12.25
N PHE A 373 -1.56 9.60 12.90
CA PHE A 373 -0.39 9.27 13.71
C PHE A 373 -0.84 9.02 15.15
N VAL A 374 -0.44 7.86 15.68
CA VAL A 374 -0.88 7.35 16.98
C VAL A 374 0.35 7.07 17.85
N PRO A 375 0.72 7.97 18.77
CA PRO A 375 1.75 7.69 19.77
C PRO A 375 1.34 6.48 20.58
N VAL A 376 2.25 5.54 20.86
CA VAL A 376 1.92 4.30 21.60
C VAL A 376 1.47 4.55 23.04
N LEU A 377 1.88 5.67 23.64
CA LEU A 377 1.44 6.11 24.97
C LEU A 377 0.51 7.34 24.86
N ALA A 378 -0.53 7.37 25.68
CA ALA A 378 -1.47 8.50 25.76
C ALA A 378 -1.10 9.50 26.87
N TYR A 379 -1.42 10.79 26.65
CA TYR A 379 -1.53 11.76 27.75
C TYR A 379 -2.92 11.74 28.40
N SER A 380 -3.95 11.45 27.61
CA SER A 380 -5.33 11.44 28.06
C SER A 380 -5.58 10.26 29.02
N ALA A 381 -6.43 10.50 30.03
CA ALA A 381 -7.01 9.43 30.83
C ALA A 381 -7.91 8.50 29.98
N ASP A 382 -8.52 9.06 28.94
CA ASP A 382 -9.26 8.30 27.93
C ASP A 382 -8.49 8.29 26.59
N PRO A 383 -7.79 7.20 26.26
CA PRO A 383 -7.05 7.08 25.00
C PRO A 383 -7.96 7.00 23.77
N VAL A 384 -9.25 6.66 23.92
CA VAL A 384 -10.20 6.53 22.80
C VAL A 384 -10.52 7.90 22.21
N GLU A 385 -10.66 8.92 23.05
CA GLU A 385 -11.00 10.29 22.62
C GLU A 385 -10.10 10.84 21.50
N PRO A 386 -8.76 10.94 21.66
CA PRO A 386 -7.90 11.50 20.62
C PRO A 386 -7.93 10.67 19.33
N LEU A 387 -8.13 9.36 19.43
CA LEU A 387 -8.24 8.48 18.27
C LEU A 387 -9.51 8.76 17.46
N VAL A 388 -10.66 8.85 18.14
CA VAL A 388 -11.95 9.20 17.49
C VAL A 388 -11.89 10.60 16.88
N ARG A 389 -11.23 11.55 17.55
CA ARG A 389 -11.01 12.89 16.96
C ARG A 389 -10.15 12.84 15.68
N ALA A 390 -9.14 11.97 15.63
CA ALA A 390 -8.33 11.77 14.43
C ALA A 390 -9.17 11.17 13.29
N ILE A 391 -10.01 10.18 13.58
CA ILE A 391 -10.94 9.59 12.60
C ILE A 391 -11.98 10.63 12.13
N GLY A 392 -12.52 11.43 13.04
CA GLY A 392 -13.41 12.54 12.68
C GLY A 392 -12.72 13.56 11.76
N HIS A 393 -11.43 13.84 11.96
CA HIS A 393 -10.69 14.72 11.05
C HIS A 393 -10.48 14.07 9.67
N PHE A 394 -10.18 12.77 9.62
CA PHE A 394 -10.14 12.03 8.36
C PHE A 394 -11.48 12.12 7.62
N ARG A 395 -12.60 11.83 8.32
CA ARG A 395 -13.97 11.94 7.79
C ARG A 395 -14.23 13.34 7.23
N LEU A 396 -13.84 14.38 7.94
CA LEU A 396 -13.98 15.78 7.51
C LEU A 396 -13.24 16.08 6.19
N VAL A 397 -12.07 15.49 5.99
CA VAL A 397 -11.21 15.73 4.81
C VAL A 397 -11.69 14.93 3.61
N GLN A 398 -12.13 13.70 3.80
CA GLN A 398 -12.57 12.82 2.72
C GLN A 398 -13.96 13.17 2.17
N THR A 399 -14.75 13.95 2.91
CA THR A 399 -16.14 14.25 2.54
C THR A 399 -16.25 15.65 1.98
N ALA A 400 -16.43 15.76 0.67
CA ALA A 400 -16.62 17.02 0.00
C ALA A 400 -17.81 17.80 0.60
N GLY A 401 -17.63 19.08 0.89
CA GLY A 401 -18.68 19.95 1.41
C GLY A 401 -19.05 19.77 2.89
N LEU A 402 -18.58 18.72 3.57
CA LEU A 402 -19.00 18.41 4.95
C LEU A 402 -18.66 19.53 5.95
N ILE A 403 -17.47 20.12 5.84
CA ILE A 403 -17.07 21.24 6.70
C ILE A 403 -17.90 22.50 6.42
N GLN A 404 -18.35 22.69 5.17
CA GLN A 404 -19.14 23.85 4.77
C GLN A 404 -20.55 23.74 5.33
N SER A 405 -21.21 22.59 5.19
CA SER A 405 -22.54 22.37 5.77
C SER A 405 -22.51 22.41 7.30
N TYR A 406 -21.44 21.92 7.94
CA TYR A 406 -21.27 22.07 9.39
C TYR A 406 -21.09 23.54 9.81
N HIS A 407 -20.41 24.36 9.01
CA HIS A 407 -20.21 25.78 9.28
C HIS A 407 -21.50 26.62 9.14
N GLU A 408 -22.48 26.16 8.35
CA GLU A 408 -23.77 26.82 8.17
C GLU A 408 -24.67 26.76 9.43
N LEU A 409 -24.32 25.92 10.41
CA LEU A 409 -25.03 25.86 11.68
C LEU A 409 -24.90 27.19 12.44
N SER A 410 -26.03 27.71 12.93
CA SER A 410 -26.17 29.06 13.50
C SER A 410 -25.18 29.42 14.62
N HIS A 411 -24.68 28.45 15.38
CA HIS A 411 -23.75 28.65 16.50
C HIS A 411 -22.30 28.29 16.14
N ILE A 412 -22.08 27.72 14.96
CA ILE A 412 -20.78 27.37 14.40
C ILE A 412 -20.31 28.44 13.40
N SER A 413 -21.24 29.10 12.70
CA SER A 413 -20.99 30.16 11.70
C SER A 413 -20.17 31.36 12.22
N LYS A 414 -20.08 31.53 13.53
CA LYS A 414 -19.20 32.54 14.17
C LYS A 414 -17.71 32.23 14.01
N TYR A 415 -17.32 30.98 13.76
CA TYR A 415 -15.92 30.56 13.69
C TYR A 415 -15.36 30.76 12.28
N ARG A 416 -14.66 31.88 12.07
CA ARG A 416 -14.06 32.21 10.75
C ARG A 416 -12.83 31.35 10.39
N SER A 417 -12.11 30.85 11.38
CA SER A 417 -10.88 30.08 11.15
C SER A 417 -11.20 28.62 10.87
N ARG A 418 -10.73 28.11 9.72
CA ARG A 418 -10.82 26.67 9.37
C ARG A 418 -10.19 25.77 10.43
N PHE A 419 -9.12 26.23 11.08
CA PHE A 419 -8.49 25.49 12.17
C PHE A 419 -9.42 25.35 13.38
N VAL A 420 -10.10 26.44 13.77
CA VAL A 420 -11.07 26.43 14.87
C VAL A 420 -12.27 25.57 14.51
N LEU A 421 -12.80 25.70 13.29
CA LEU A 421 -13.90 24.87 12.79
C LEU A 421 -13.58 23.38 12.86
N ARG A 422 -12.42 22.96 12.37
CA ARG A 422 -11.96 21.57 12.45
C ARG A 422 -11.87 21.08 13.89
N ARG A 423 -11.29 21.89 14.79
CA ARG A 423 -11.15 21.54 16.20
C ARG A 423 -12.52 21.39 16.89
N THR A 424 -13.46 22.27 16.57
CA THR A 424 -14.84 22.20 17.04
C THR A 424 -15.54 20.96 16.50
N PHE A 425 -15.45 20.70 15.19
CA PHE A 425 -16.03 19.53 14.55
C PHE A 425 -15.54 18.22 15.17
N THR A 426 -14.22 18.03 15.28
CA THR A 426 -13.65 16.78 15.82
C THR A 426 -14.02 16.56 17.29
N ARG A 427 -14.12 17.62 18.09
CA ARG A 427 -14.63 17.54 19.46
C ARG A 427 -16.10 17.14 19.49
N ASP A 428 -16.93 17.75 18.66
CA ASP A 428 -18.36 17.45 18.60
C ASP A 428 -18.59 16.02 18.03
N TYR A 429 -17.75 15.56 17.09
CA TYR A 429 -17.73 14.19 16.56
C TYR A 429 -17.43 13.18 17.68
N TRP A 430 -16.45 13.46 18.54
CA TRP A 430 -16.19 12.64 19.73
C TRP A 430 -17.40 12.62 20.69
N HIS A 431 -17.97 13.78 21.03
CA HIS A 431 -19.14 13.83 21.90
C HIS A 431 -20.35 13.11 21.31
N TRP A 432 -20.51 13.17 19.98
CA TRP A 432 -21.53 12.43 19.29
C TRP A 432 -21.31 10.92 19.45
N PHE A 433 -20.09 10.44 19.16
CA PHE A 433 -19.72 9.03 19.32
C PHE A 433 -19.86 8.51 20.76
N ASP A 434 -19.29 9.21 21.75
CA ASP A 434 -19.24 8.74 23.14
C ASP A 434 -20.60 8.83 23.85
N ARG A 435 -21.40 9.86 23.54
CA ARG A 435 -22.63 10.18 24.27
C ARG A 435 -23.88 10.01 23.42
N GLU A 436 -23.99 10.73 22.31
CA GLU A 436 -25.24 10.79 21.54
C GLU A 436 -25.60 9.45 20.90
N ALA A 437 -24.62 8.76 20.31
CA ALA A 437 -24.79 7.43 19.72
C ALA A 437 -25.23 6.36 20.74
N ARG A 438 -25.01 6.63 22.04
CA ARG A 438 -25.43 5.79 23.17
C ARG A 438 -26.71 6.31 23.85
N GLY A 439 -27.39 7.28 23.26
CA GLY A 439 -28.65 7.84 23.75
C GLY A 439 -28.53 8.99 24.75
N PHE A 440 -27.31 9.45 25.08
CA PHE A 440 -27.10 10.56 26.01
C PHE A 440 -27.04 11.91 25.29
N ARG A 441 -27.84 12.86 25.75
CA ARG A 441 -27.90 14.22 25.17
C ARG A 441 -26.77 15.10 25.69
N LYS A 442 -25.81 15.45 24.84
CA LYS A 442 -24.68 16.36 25.11
C LYS A 442 -24.58 17.53 24.14
N LEU A 443 -24.87 17.30 22.86
CA LEU A 443 -24.79 18.30 21.79
C LEU A 443 -26.06 19.16 21.72
N SER A 444 -25.91 20.34 21.12
CA SER A 444 -27.04 21.22 20.82
C SER A 444 -28.02 20.54 19.86
N ARG A 445 -29.30 20.92 19.89
CA ARG A 445 -30.33 20.31 19.02
C ARG A 445 -29.94 20.36 17.53
N ASN A 446 -29.40 21.49 17.07
CA ASN A 446 -29.03 21.69 15.68
C ASN A 446 -27.82 20.84 15.28
N VAL A 447 -26.79 20.75 16.13
CA VAL A 447 -25.63 19.89 15.87
C VAL A 447 -26.02 18.42 15.89
N ARG A 448 -26.84 17.98 16.86
CA ARG A 448 -27.32 16.60 16.92
C ARG A 448 -28.08 16.22 15.65
N ALA A 449 -29.01 17.07 15.21
CA ALA A 449 -29.77 16.83 13.98
C ALA A 449 -28.85 16.72 12.77
N TRP A 450 -27.87 17.62 12.66
CA TRP A 450 -26.89 17.60 11.58
C TRP A 450 -26.05 16.31 11.56
N PHE A 451 -25.56 15.84 12.72
CA PHE A 451 -24.82 14.58 12.81
C PHE A 451 -25.69 13.36 12.48
N ALA A 452 -26.97 13.36 12.90
CA ALA A 452 -27.89 12.29 12.55
C ALA A 452 -28.10 12.18 11.02
N GLU A 453 -28.12 13.31 10.32
CA GLU A 453 -28.31 13.38 8.87
C GLU A 453 -27.04 13.09 8.06
N HIS A 454 -25.86 13.53 8.53
CA HIS A 454 -24.62 13.51 7.73
C HIS A 454 -23.59 12.44 8.16
N VAL A 455 -23.78 11.84 9.34
CA VAL A 455 -22.85 10.87 9.94
C VAL A 455 -23.57 9.55 10.25
N PHE A 456 -24.76 9.59 10.86
CA PHE A 456 -25.49 8.38 11.27
C PHE A 456 -26.51 7.88 10.24
N ARG A 457 -26.72 8.55 9.10
CA ARG A 457 -27.84 8.26 8.19
C ARG A 457 -27.97 6.75 7.95
N PRO A 458 -29.06 6.10 8.40
CA PRO A 458 -29.32 4.71 8.04
C PRO A 458 -29.41 4.68 6.52
N LEU A 459 -28.52 3.94 5.87
CA LEU A 459 -28.55 3.81 4.42
C LEU A 459 -29.87 3.11 4.06
N ASN A 460 -30.61 3.68 3.12
CA ASN A 460 -31.81 3.01 2.62
C ASN A 460 -31.37 1.75 1.85
N GLU A 461 -32.20 0.70 1.84
CA GLU A 461 -31.88 -0.59 1.17
C GLU A 461 -31.52 -0.42 -0.32
N GLU A 462 -32.02 0.63 -0.97
CA GLU A 462 -31.69 0.98 -2.37
C GLU A 462 -30.28 1.54 -2.57
N GLU A 463 -29.69 2.20 -1.55
CA GLU A 463 -28.33 2.77 -1.60
C GLU A 463 -27.26 1.70 -1.31
N VAL A 464 -27.64 0.57 -0.69
CA VAL A 464 -26.75 -0.57 -0.37
C VAL A 464 -26.66 -1.58 -1.54
N ALA A 465 -27.63 -1.53 -2.47
CA ALA A 465 -27.73 -2.43 -3.61
C ALA A 465 -27.03 -1.91 -4.89
N GLN A 466 -26.56 -0.66 -4.87
CA GLN A 466 -25.72 -0.05 -5.92
C GLN A 466 -24.25 -0.17 -5.54
#